data_AF-A0A7J5Z765-F1
#
_entry.id   AF-A0A7J5Z765-F1
#
_cell.length_a   1.000
_cell.length_b   1.000
_cell.length_c   1.000
_cell.angle_alpha   90.00
_cell.angle_beta   90.00
_cell.angle_gamma   90.00
#
_symmetry.space_group_name_H-M   'P 1'
#
loop_
_entity.id
_entity.type
_entity.pdbx_description
1 polymer ?
#
loop_
_entity_poly.entity_id
_entity_poly.type
_entity_poly.pdbx_seq_one_letter_code
_entity_poly.pdbx_strand_id
1 'polypeptide(L)'
;MCLGGGSALLPAPIPPISLQEKQDVTRKLAGAGATIQELNTVRRALSMLKGGRLAHYAHPAQVVSLILSDVIGDPLDLIASGPTVPSEVWPEEVLSVLERYKLLNSLPASVKEVLERPSPSRSHKTDESSRSGRVLNAVIGSNSVALKSAGRRALELGFRPLVLAPGVCGDVRAVSKLYGLLARFACSREEPPPEIAAELLKLGPEVGVESWDLCRTMQVLGEGRTEGWGSTCLLAGGEPTVELTGKGQGGRNQELALRVGLELRGMQLPPTGPVFLSGGTDGQDGPTDAAGAITDGGLYEEAQAQALDVNNFLTNNDSYTFFSRLSAGQRLLVPGLTCTNVMDVHMLLIPPIPINIG
;
A
#
# COMPACT_ATOMS: atom_id res chain seq x y z
N MET A 1 19.31 -6.67 -8.70
CA MET A 1 18.47 -6.33 -7.54
C MET A 1 17.58 -5.17 -7.96
N CYS A 2 16.26 -5.32 -7.80
CA CYS A 2 15.27 -4.29 -8.13
C CYS A 2 14.63 -3.79 -6.84
N LEU A 3 14.55 -2.47 -6.71
CA LEU A 3 14.02 -1.74 -5.58
C LEU A 3 12.97 -0.73 -6.08
N GLY A 4 12.12 -0.26 -5.17
CA GLY A 4 11.31 0.93 -5.35
C GLY A 4 12.14 2.10 -5.90
N GLY A 5 11.56 2.91 -6.79
CA GLY A 5 12.26 4.03 -7.44
C GLY A 5 13.22 3.66 -8.58
N GLY A 6 13.42 2.37 -8.89
CA GLY A 6 14.28 1.94 -10.01
C GLY A 6 13.92 2.55 -11.37
N SER A 7 12.64 2.91 -11.58
CA SER A 7 12.16 3.60 -12.79
C SER A 7 12.87 4.94 -13.05
N ALA A 8 13.22 5.67 -11.98
CA ALA A 8 13.89 6.97 -12.04
C ALA A 8 15.43 6.84 -12.08
N LEU A 9 15.99 5.86 -11.37
CA LEU A 9 17.44 5.60 -11.34
C LEU A 9 17.97 4.97 -12.63
N LEU A 10 17.12 4.25 -13.36
CA LEU A 10 17.45 3.63 -14.66
C LEU A 10 16.50 4.13 -15.77
N PRO A 11 16.57 5.42 -16.15
CA PRO A 11 15.65 5.99 -17.14
C PRO A 11 15.94 5.46 -18.55
N ALA A 12 17.23 5.33 -18.90
CA ALA A 12 17.77 4.79 -20.16
C ALA A 12 16.88 5.09 -21.39
N PRO A 13 16.82 6.35 -21.86
CA PRO A 13 16.02 6.71 -23.03
C PRO A 13 16.56 6.05 -24.30
N ILE A 14 15.68 5.78 -25.27
CA ILE A 14 16.08 5.20 -26.56
C ILE A 14 16.67 6.30 -27.45
N PRO A 15 17.90 6.17 -27.98
CA PRO A 15 18.46 7.14 -28.90
C PRO A 15 17.58 7.32 -30.16
N PRO A 16 17.35 8.57 -30.62
CA PRO A 16 18.02 9.80 -30.21
C PRO A 16 17.37 10.58 -29.04
N ILE A 17 16.40 10.01 -28.31
CA ILE A 17 15.72 10.70 -27.21
C ILE A 17 16.71 11.03 -26.08
N SER A 18 16.75 12.29 -25.68
CA SER A 18 17.50 12.75 -24.50
C SER A 18 16.76 12.49 -23.19
N LEU A 19 17.49 12.48 -22.08
CA LEU A 19 16.88 12.36 -20.75
C LEU A 19 15.87 13.50 -20.49
N GLN A 20 16.21 14.71 -20.92
CA GLN A 20 15.36 15.90 -20.76
C GLN A 20 14.02 15.73 -21.48
N GLU A 21 14.05 15.33 -22.76
CA GLU A 21 12.83 15.10 -23.54
C GLU A 21 11.93 14.02 -22.92
N LYS A 22 12.53 12.93 -22.42
CA LYS A 22 11.79 11.88 -21.72
C LYS A 22 11.14 12.39 -20.43
N GLN A 23 11.85 13.21 -19.65
CA GLN A 23 11.32 13.83 -18.44
C GLN A 23 10.18 14.79 -18.78
N ASP A 24 10.31 15.58 -19.83
CA ASP A 24 9.31 16.57 -20.24
C ASP A 24 8.02 15.92 -20.71
N VAL A 25 8.09 14.86 -21.53
CA VAL A 25 6.91 14.07 -21.91
C VAL A 25 6.20 13.49 -20.68
N THR A 26 6.98 12.92 -19.76
CA THR A 26 6.43 12.34 -18.52
C THR A 26 5.77 13.40 -17.65
N ARG A 27 6.37 14.59 -17.51
CA ARG A 27 5.83 15.70 -16.72
C ARG A 27 4.55 16.26 -17.33
N LYS A 28 4.48 16.38 -18.66
CA LYS A 28 3.27 16.81 -19.37
C LYS A 28 2.10 15.84 -19.17
N LEU A 29 2.36 14.53 -19.27
CA LEU A 29 1.34 13.51 -19.00
C LEU A 29 0.84 13.57 -17.55
N ALA A 30 1.76 13.64 -16.59
CA ALA A 30 1.40 13.73 -15.18
C ALA A 30 0.59 15.02 -14.88
N GLY A 31 1.01 16.16 -15.41
CA GLY A 31 0.30 17.44 -15.27
C GLY A 31 -1.07 17.47 -15.97
N ALA A 32 -1.30 16.58 -16.95
CA ALA A 32 -2.58 16.42 -17.63
C ALA A 32 -3.51 15.41 -16.93
N GLY A 33 -3.09 14.81 -15.81
CA GLY A 33 -3.88 13.84 -15.06
C GLY A 33 -3.83 12.42 -15.63
N ALA A 34 -2.74 12.05 -16.31
CA ALA A 34 -2.53 10.67 -16.77
C ALA A 34 -2.45 9.70 -15.58
N THR A 35 -3.13 8.56 -15.72
CA THR A 35 -3.05 7.47 -14.73
C THR A 35 -1.64 6.88 -14.68
N ILE A 36 -1.31 6.21 -13.58
CA ILE A 36 0.01 5.60 -13.42
C ILE A 36 0.28 4.51 -14.48
N GLN A 37 -0.77 3.78 -14.90
CA GLN A 37 -0.70 2.78 -15.96
C GLN A 37 -0.35 3.43 -17.30
N GLU A 38 -1.03 4.51 -17.67
CA GLU A 38 -0.75 5.27 -18.90
C GLU A 38 0.66 5.87 -18.89
N LEU A 39 1.07 6.46 -17.76
CA LEU A 39 2.43 6.95 -17.57
C LEU A 39 3.46 5.83 -17.77
N ASN A 40 3.22 4.65 -17.19
CA ASN A 40 4.13 3.52 -17.32
C ASN A 40 4.17 2.95 -18.74
N THR A 41 3.03 2.89 -19.45
CA THR A 41 2.97 2.52 -20.87
C THR A 41 3.89 3.42 -21.72
N VAL A 42 3.78 4.74 -21.59
CA VAL A 42 4.65 5.67 -22.34
C VAL A 42 6.10 5.59 -21.88
N ARG A 43 6.38 5.54 -20.56
CA ARG A 43 7.76 5.46 -20.03
C ARG A 43 8.51 4.21 -20.49
N ARG A 44 7.80 3.07 -20.62
CA ARG A 44 8.34 1.80 -21.15
C ARG A 44 8.67 1.93 -22.64
N ALA A 45 7.74 2.47 -23.42
CA ALA A 45 7.93 2.68 -24.86
C ALA A 45 9.19 3.48 -25.17
N LEU A 46 9.46 4.51 -24.37
CA LEU A 46 10.62 5.40 -24.51
C LEU A 46 11.88 4.94 -23.75
N SER A 47 11.99 3.67 -23.34
CA SER A 47 13.15 3.16 -22.58
C SER A 47 13.85 1.99 -23.23
N MET A 48 15.18 1.99 -23.20
CA MET A 48 16.00 0.86 -23.63
C MET A 48 15.93 -0.34 -22.69
N LEU A 49 15.68 -0.14 -21.40
CA LEU A 49 15.88 -1.20 -20.38
C LEU A 49 14.58 -1.76 -19.79
N LYS A 50 13.48 -1.01 -19.88
CA LYS A 50 12.18 -1.40 -19.30
C LYS A 50 11.46 -2.42 -20.18
N GLY A 51 10.45 -3.12 -19.64
CA GLY A 51 9.64 -4.09 -20.38
C GLY A 51 10.43 -5.29 -20.91
N GLY A 52 11.29 -5.88 -20.06
CA GLY A 52 12.06 -7.08 -20.38
C GLY A 52 13.33 -6.83 -21.19
N ARG A 53 13.57 -5.58 -21.60
CA ARG A 53 14.69 -5.24 -22.48
C ARG A 53 16.04 -5.33 -21.79
N LEU A 54 16.14 -5.11 -20.48
CA LEU A 54 17.38 -5.36 -19.74
C LEU A 54 17.77 -6.85 -19.80
N ALA A 55 16.80 -7.74 -19.59
CA ALA A 55 17.03 -9.18 -19.75
C ALA A 55 17.38 -9.54 -21.20
N HIS A 56 16.77 -8.87 -22.18
CA HIS A 56 17.11 -9.04 -23.59
C HIS A 56 18.57 -8.65 -23.87
N TYR A 57 19.06 -7.51 -23.38
CA TYR A 57 20.45 -7.09 -23.55
C TYR A 57 21.45 -7.99 -22.82
N ALA A 58 21.05 -8.59 -21.71
CA ALA A 58 21.89 -9.53 -20.97
C ALA A 58 22.06 -10.87 -21.70
N HIS A 59 21.23 -11.19 -22.70
CA HIS A 59 21.34 -12.42 -23.46
C HIS A 59 22.74 -12.54 -24.10
N PRO A 60 23.42 -13.70 -23.97
CA PRO A 60 22.91 -15.00 -23.53
C PRO A 60 23.06 -15.31 -22.02
N ALA A 61 23.54 -14.38 -21.19
CA ALA A 61 23.77 -14.63 -19.76
C ALA A 61 22.47 -14.96 -18.99
N GLN A 62 22.62 -15.69 -17.88
CA GLN A 62 21.52 -15.90 -16.94
C GLN A 62 21.25 -14.62 -16.13
N VAL A 63 19.98 -14.30 -15.93
CA VAL A 63 19.54 -13.13 -15.15
C VAL A 63 18.78 -13.61 -13.93
N VAL A 64 19.27 -13.24 -12.75
CA VAL A 64 18.56 -13.46 -11.48
C VAL A 64 18.19 -12.11 -10.88
N SER A 65 16.90 -11.82 -10.84
CA SER A 65 16.34 -10.59 -10.26
C SER A 65 15.81 -10.88 -8.87
N LEU A 66 16.44 -10.26 -7.87
CA LEU A 66 15.94 -10.20 -6.50
C LEU A 66 15.20 -8.88 -6.32
N ILE A 67 13.93 -8.96 -5.95
CA ILE A 67 12.97 -7.85 -6.03
C ILE A 67 12.44 -7.51 -4.63
N LEU A 68 12.51 -6.23 -4.28
CA LEU A 68 11.77 -5.63 -3.17
C LEU A 68 10.58 -4.86 -3.75
N SER A 69 9.38 -5.31 -3.41
CA SER A 69 8.12 -4.78 -3.94
C SER A 69 7.52 -3.74 -3.01
N ASP A 70 7.33 -2.53 -3.55
CA ASP A 70 6.61 -1.41 -2.97
C ASP A 70 5.23 -1.22 -3.62
N VAL A 71 4.68 -2.26 -4.28
CA VAL A 71 3.42 -2.20 -5.03
C VAL A 71 2.46 -3.29 -4.57
N ILE A 72 1.19 -2.93 -4.35
CA ILE A 72 0.13 -3.88 -3.98
C ILE A 72 0.05 -5.01 -5.01
N GLY A 73 0.01 -6.25 -4.51
CA GLY A 73 -0.11 -7.47 -5.32
C GLY A 73 1.19 -7.98 -5.93
N ASP A 74 2.32 -7.30 -5.68
CA ASP A 74 3.65 -7.66 -6.19
C ASP A 74 3.76 -7.87 -7.73
N PRO A 75 3.09 -7.07 -8.60
CA PRO A 75 3.13 -7.25 -10.05
C PRO A 75 4.51 -6.95 -10.64
N LEU A 76 5.21 -8.00 -11.07
CA LEU A 76 6.60 -7.91 -11.53
C LEU A 76 6.82 -7.00 -12.75
N ASP A 77 5.80 -6.82 -13.59
CA ASP A 77 5.83 -5.98 -14.78
C ASP A 77 5.72 -4.47 -14.44
N LEU A 78 5.10 -4.14 -13.30
CA LEU A 78 4.99 -2.77 -12.81
C LEU A 78 6.21 -2.36 -11.96
N ILE A 79 6.76 -3.28 -11.17
CA ILE A 79 7.91 -3.01 -10.30
C ILE A 79 9.11 -2.60 -11.16
N ALA A 80 9.61 -1.38 -10.95
CA ALA A 80 10.64 -0.73 -11.78
C ALA A 80 10.34 -0.73 -13.30
N SER A 81 9.07 -0.82 -13.70
CA SER A 81 8.61 -1.03 -15.07
C SER A 81 9.14 -2.32 -15.74
N GLY A 82 9.32 -3.38 -14.94
CA GLY A 82 9.59 -4.74 -15.39
C GLY A 82 10.80 -4.87 -16.30
N PRO A 83 12.02 -4.45 -15.92
CA PRO A 83 13.18 -4.51 -16.80
C PRO A 83 13.57 -5.95 -17.18
N THR A 84 13.21 -6.92 -16.35
CA THR A 84 13.47 -8.36 -16.52
C THR A 84 12.19 -9.17 -16.77
N VAL A 85 11.06 -8.49 -17.00
CA VAL A 85 9.77 -9.13 -17.28
C VAL A 85 9.31 -8.71 -18.67
N PRO A 86 9.12 -9.65 -19.61
CA PRO A 86 8.58 -9.32 -20.92
C PRO A 86 7.25 -8.60 -20.77
N SER A 87 7.11 -7.48 -21.46
CA SER A 87 5.85 -6.75 -21.52
C SER A 87 5.62 -6.36 -22.98
N GLU A 88 4.45 -6.73 -23.50
CA GLU A 88 4.01 -6.28 -24.81
C GLU A 88 3.64 -4.79 -24.70
N VAL A 89 4.42 -3.93 -25.35
CA VAL A 89 4.07 -2.50 -25.50
C VAL A 89 3.53 -2.32 -26.90
N TRP A 90 2.25 -2.03 -27.01
CA TRP A 90 1.57 -1.78 -28.28
C TRP A 90 1.79 -0.32 -28.70
N PRO A 91 2.43 -0.04 -29.85
CA PRO A 91 2.59 1.33 -30.32
C PRO A 91 1.26 2.08 -30.44
N GLU A 92 0.18 1.37 -30.80
CA GLU A 92 -1.18 1.93 -30.89
C GLU A 92 -1.70 2.40 -29.52
N GLU A 93 -1.40 1.65 -28.46
CA GLU A 93 -1.77 2.01 -27.08
C GLU A 93 -1.02 3.28 -26.63
N VAL A 94 0.28 3.36 -26.91
CA VAL A 94 1.11 4.53 -26.58
C VAL A 94 0.60 5.77 -27.31
N LEU A 95 0.28 5.65 -28.60
CA LEU A 95 -0.27 6.75 -29.40
C LEU A 95 -1.66 7.17 -28.90
N SER A 96 -2.53 6.22 -28.56
CA SER A 96 -3.87 6.50 -28.01
C SER A 96 -3.80 7.28 -26.69
N VAL A 97 -2.87 6.92 -25.80
CA VAL A 97 -2.62 7.67 -24.55
C VAL A 97 -2.17 9.10 -24.87
N LEU A 98 -1.19 9.27 -25.77
CA LEU A 98 -0.67 10.59 -26.13
C LEU A 98 -1.72 11.47 -26.83
N GLU A 99 -2.62 10.87 -27.60
CA GLU A 99 -3.75 11.55 -28.25
C GLU A 99 -4.81 12.00 -27.24
N ARG A 100 -5.16 11.14 -26.28
CA ARG A 100 -6.13 11.44 -25.20
C ARG A 100 -5.77 12.72 -24.45
N TYR A 101 -4.48 12.92 -24.18
CA TYR A 101 -3.96 14.11 -23.50
C TYR A 101 -3.54 15.24 -24.45
N LYS A 102 -3.86 15.14 -25.75
CA LYS A 102 -3.55 16.14 -26.80
C LYS A 102 -2.07 16.48 -26.92
N LEU A 103 -1.19 15.52 -26.62
CA LEU A 103 0.26 15.74 -26.57
C LEU A 103 0.97 15.48 -27.89
N LEU A 104 0.37 14.75 -28.83
CA LEU A 104 0.99 14.34 -30.11
C LEU A 104 1.70 15.49 -30.86
N ASN A 105 1.06 16.66 -30.91
CA ASN A 105 1.62 17.84 -31.59
C ASN A 105 2.78 18.49 -30.83
N SER A 106 2.85 18.27 -29.51
CA SER A 106 3.84 18.86 -28.61
C SER A 106 5.06 17.96 -28.34
N LEU A 107 5.11 16.79 -28.98
CA LEU A 107 6.21 15.83 -28.83
C LEU A 107 7.48 16.29 -29.57
N PRO A 108 8.66 16.12 -28.96
CA PRO A 108 9.93 16.30 -29.66
C PRO A 108 10.06 15.38 -30.88
N ALA A 109 10.81 15.82 -31.90
CA ALA A 109 11.01 15.04 -33.13
C ALA A 109 11.66 13.67 -32.86
N SER A 110 12.60 13.62 -31.91
CA SER A 110 13.28 12.40 -31.45
C SER A 110 12.29 11.35 -30.90
N VAL A 111 11.26 11.80 -30.18
CA VAL A 111 10.23 10.93 -29.59
C VAL A 111 9.30 10.41 -30.69
N LYS A 112 8.89 11.27 -31.63
CA LYS A 112 8.07 10.86 -32.78
C LYS A 112 8.79 9.80 -33.61
N GLU A 113 10.07 10.03 -33.93
CA GLU A 113 10.90 9.09 -34.67
C GLU A 113 10.92 7.71 -33.99
N VAL A 114 11.15 7.66 -32.68
CA VAL A 114 11.18 6.39 -31.93
C VAL A 114 9.83 5.67 -31.92
N LEU A 115 8.71 6.41 -31.85
CA LEU A 115 7.37 5.83 -31.87
C LEU A 115 6.94 5.37 -33.26
N GLU A 116 7.45 6.00 -34.33
CA GLU A 116 7.17 5.64 -35.72
C GLU A 116 8.06 4.49 -36.23
N ARG A 117 9.16 4.18 -35.54
CA ARG A 117 10.04 3.07 -35.92
C ARG A 117 9.24 1.75 -35.93
N PRO A 118 9.33 0.95 -37.01
CA PRO A 118 8.72 -0.37 -37.02
C PRO A 118 9.32 -1.19 -35.87
N SER A 119 8.46 -1.65 -34.97
CA SER A 119 8.89 -2.55 -33.90
C SER A 119 9.53 -3.77 -34.56
N PRO A 120 10.74 -4.20 -34.14
CA PRO A 120 11.34 -5.42 -34.68
C PRO A 120 10.29 -6.52 -34.58
N SER A 121 10.08 -7.17 -35.72
CA SER A 121 8.96 -8.02 -36.06
C SER A 121 8.49 -8.93 -34.91
N ARG A 122 7.16 -9.10 -34.85
CA ARG A 122 6.34 -10.14 -34.20
C ARG A 122 6.76 -11.61 -34.53
N SER A 123 8.04 -11.90 -34.70
CA SER A 123 8.57 -13.22 -35.02
C SER A 123 9.01 -13.95 -33.76
N HIS A 124 8.24 -14.99 -33.42
CA HIS A 124 8.54 -16.16 -32.58
C HIS A 124 7.87 -16.25 -31.20
N LYS A 125 6.55 -16.48 -31.20
CA LYS A 125 5.87 -17.31 -30.18
C LYS A 125 6.51 -18.71 -30.00
N THR A 126 7.39 -19.12 -30.91
CA THR A 126 8.12 -20.40 -30.86
C THR A 126 9.37 -20.39 -29.97
N ASP A 127 9.77 -19.24 -29.41
CA ASP A 127 11.05 -19.12 -28.67
C ASP A 127 10.87 -18.62 -27.21
N GLU A 128 9.62 -18.45 -26.75
CA GLU A 128 9.34 -18.08 -25.35
C GLU A 128 9.70 -19.21 -24.38
N SER A 129 9.56 -20.47 -24.78
CA SER A 129 9.90 -21.62 -23.93
C SER A 129 11.42 -21.78 -23.70
N SER A 130 12.26 -21.35 -24.65
CA SER A 130 13.72 -21.41 -24.53
C SER A 130 14.29 -20.22 -23.73
N ARG A 131 13.61 -19.06 -23.76
CA ARG A 131 14.03 -17.81 -23.11
C ARG A 131 13.58 -17.74 -21.64
N SER A 132 12.42 -18.29 -21.30
CA SER A 132 11.85 -18.22 -19.95
C SER A 132 12.71 -18.93 -18.88
N GLY A 133 13.54 -19.91 -19.28
CA GLY A 133 14.42 -20.64 -18.36
C GLY A 133 15.66 -19.88 -17.86
N ARG A 134 16.02 -18.74 -18.47
CA ARG A 134 17.26 -17.99 -18.12
C ARG A 134 17.03 -16.76 -17.26
N VAL A 135 15.78 -16.32 -17.13
CA VAL A 135 15.43 -15.16 -16.31
C VAL A 135 14.62 -15.64 -15.11
N LEU A 136 15.22 -15.53 -13.93
CA LEU A 136 14.58 -15.88 -12.66
C LEU A 136 14.25 -14.59 -11.93
N ASN A 137 12.97 -14.33 -11.71
CA ASN A 137 12.50 -13.20 -10.92
C ASN A 137 11.97 -13.72 -9.58
N ALA A 138 12.52 -13.21 -8.48
CA ALA A 138 12.14 -13.60 -7.13
C ALA A 138 11.85 -12.36 -6.28
N VAL A 139 10.62 -12.25 -5.79
CA VAL A 139 10.25 -11.25 -4.78
C VAL A 139 10.77 -11.74 -3.43
N ILE A 140 11.78 -11.06 -2.90
CA ILE A 140 12.43 -11.41 -1.64
C ILE A 140 11.95 -10.54 -0.48
N GLY A 141 11.25 -9.45 -0.77
CA GLY A 141 10.57 -8.62 0.22
C GLY A 141 9.36 -7.96 -0.39
N SER A 142 8.25 -8.05 0.33
CA SER A 142 6.99 -7.41 0.02
C SER A 142 6.17 -7.27 1.30
N ASN A 143 5.02 -6.64 1.19
CA ASN A 143 4.11 -6.48 2.32
C ASN A 143 3.69 -7.85 2.90
N SER A 144 3.40 -8.83 2.05
CA SER A 144 3.13 -10.21 2.46
C SER A 144 4.25 -10.82 3.31
N VAL A 145 5.51 -10.55 2.97
CA VAL A 145 6.68 -11.01 3.76
C VAL A 145 6.75 -10.27 5.11
N ALA A 146 6.47 -8.97 5.13
CA ALA A 146 6.40 -8.18 6.35
C ALA A 146 5.30 -8.70 7.30
N LEU A 147 4.07 -8.92 6.80
CA LEU A 147 2.95 -9.45 7.57
C LEU A 147 3.23 -10.86 8.11
N LYS A 148 3.85 -11.73 7.31
CA LYS A 148 4.26 -13.06 7.77
C LYS A 148 5.28 -12.97 8.91
N SER A 149 6.21 -12.02 8.84
CA SER A 149 7.22 -11.80 9.87
C SER A 149 6.60 -11.21 11.14
N ALA A 150 5.72 -10.22 11.00
CA ALA A 150 4.93 -9.67 12.10
C ALA A 150 4.07 -10.74 12.78
N GLY A 151 3.43 -11.63 12.00
CA GLY A 151 2.62 -12.74 12.52
C GLY A 151 3.43 -13.75 13.33
N ARG A 152 4.63 -14.10 12.87
CA ARG A 152 5.57 -14.93 13.65
C ARG A 152 5.94 -14.26 14.98
N ARG A 153 6.26 -12.97 14.94
CA ARG A 153 6.61 -12.22 16.15
C ARG A 153 5.42 -12.12 17.12
N ALA A 154 4.21 -11.89 16.61
CA ALA A 154 3.00 -11.90 17.41
C ALA A 154 2.80 -13.25 18.12
N LEU A 155 3.01 -14.36 17.40
CA LEU A 155 2.95 -15.71 17.97
C LEU A 155 4.00 -15.93 19.09
N GLU A 156 5.23 -15.50 18.88
CA GLU A 156 6.30 -15.57 19.89
C GLU A 156 5.97 -14.76 21.17
N LEU A 157 5.21 -13.68 21.02
CA LEU A 157 4.73 -12.84 22.12
C LEU A 157 3.45 -13.38 22.78
N GLY A 158 2.93 -14.52 22.31
CA GLY A 158 1.73 -15.16 22.87
C GLY A 158 0.41 -14.67 22.28
N PHE A 159 0.44 -13.85 21.22
CA PHE A 159 -0.74 -13.41 20.48
C PHE A 159 -1.13 -14.43 19.41
N ARG A 160 -2.41 -14.47 19.05
CA ARG A 160 -2.89 -15.24 17.90
C ARG A 160 -2.82 -14.37 16.65
N PRO A 161 -1.88 -14.62 15.71
CA PRO A 161 -1.81 -13.83 14.49
C PRO A 161 -2.93 -14.19 13.53
N LEU A 162 -3.61 -13.18 12.98
CA LEU A 162 -4.61 -13.33 11.93
C LEU A 162 -4.31 -12.31 10.83
N VAL A 163 -3.94 -12.76 9.64
CA VAL A 163 -3.72 -11.86 8.50
C VAL A 163 -5.04 -11.64 7.77
N LEU A 164 -5.47 -10.38 7.70
CA LEU A 164 -6.64 -9.93 6.95
C LEU A 164 -6.33 -9.89 5.45
N ALA A 165 -5.43 -8.99 5.03
CA ALA A 165 -5.05 -8.81 3.63
C ALA A 165 -3.71 -8.04 3.52
N PRO A 166 -2.89 -8.30 2.48
CA PRO A 166 -1.68 -7.54 2.18
C PRO A 166 -1.90 -6.36 1.20
N GLY A 167 -3.15 -6.08 0.83
CA GLY A 167 -3.51 -5.12 -0.22
C GLY A 167 -4.59 -4.11 0.18
N VAL A 168 -4.70 -3.78 1.46
CA VAL A 168 -5.63 -2.74 1.94
C VAL A 168 -5.33 -1.42 1.23
N CYS A 169 -6.32 -0.83 0.59
CA CYS A 169 -6.16 0.40 -0.19
C CYS A 169 -7.39 1.30 -0.05
N GLY A 170 -7.41 2.41 -0.79
CA GLY A 170 -8.53 3.35 -0.78
C GLY A 170 -8.43 4.43 0.31
N ASP A 171 -9.50 5.21 0.46
CA ASP A 171 -9.52 6.36 1.36
C ASP A 171 -9.48 5.93 2.84
N VAL A 172 -8.65 6.60 3.64
CA VAL A 172 -8.50 6.31 5.08
C VAL A 172 -9.82 6.37 5.88
N ARG A 173 -10.86 7.08 5.41
CA ARG A 173 -12.21 7.07 6.02
C ARG A 173 -12.89 5.71 5.89
N ALA A 174 -12.82 5.11 4.70
CA ALA A 174 -13.37 3.78 4.47
C ALA A 174 -12.56 2.72 5.22
N VAL A 175 -11.23 2.82 5.15
CA VAL A 175 -10.33 1.90 5.86
C VAL A 175 -10.53 1.98 7.39
N SER A 176 -10.68 3.18 7.96
CA SER A 176 -10.91 3.33 9.40
C SER A 176 -12.22 2.68 9.84
N LYS A 177 -13.28 2.86 9.04
CA LYS A 177 -14.59 2.26 9.30
C LYS A 177 -14.52 0.73 9.27
N LEU A 178 -13.75 0.14 8.37
CA LEU A 178 -13.51 -1.31 8.33
C LEU A 178 -12.93 -1.80 9.67
N TYR A 179 -11.85 -1.17 10.15
CA TYR A 179 -11.23 -1.54 11.42
C TYR A 179 -12.15 -1.32 12.62
N GLY A 180 -12.92 -0.23 12.62
CA GLY A 180 -13.95 0.04 13.60
C GLY A 180 -14.98 -1.08 13.70
N LEU A 181 -15.54 -1.49 12.56
CA LEU A 181 -16.50 -2.58 12.47
C LEU A 181 -15.90 -3.93 12.89
N LEU A 182 -14.66 -4.23 12.47
CA LEU A 182 -13.95 -5.44 12.90
C LEU A 182 -13.72 -5.47 14.42
N ALA A 183 -13.32 -4.34 15.01
CA ALA A 183 -13.14 -4.23 16.45
C ALA A 183 -14.47 -4.41 17.20
N ARG A 184 -15.56 -3.76 16.76
CA ARG A 184 -16.90 -3.92 17.35
C ARG A 184 -17.40 -5.36 17.23
N PHE A 185 -17.22 -5.98 16.06
CA PHE A 185 -17.56 -7.39 15.83
C PHE A 185 -16.81 -8.28 16.83
N ALA A 186 -15.49 -8.11 16.93
CA ALA A 186 -14.63 -8.97 17.73
C ALA A 186 -14.75 -8.74 19.24
N CYS A 187 -15.11 -7.54 19.69
CA CYS A 187 -15.24 -7.21 21.12
C CYS A 187 -16.68 -7.31 21.64
N SER A 188 -17.65 -7.69 20.79
CA SER A 188 -19.04 -7.90 21.22
C SER A 188 -19.13 -9.12 22.14
N ARG A 189 -19.77 -8.95 23.31
CA ARG A 189 -20.02 -10.06 24.26
C ARG A 189 -21.09 -11.04 23.76
N GLU A 190 -22.02 -10.53 22.99
CA GLU A 190 -23.09 -11.30 22.36
C GLU A 190 -22.82 -11.47 20.87
N GLU A 191 -23.61 -12.30 20.21
CA GLU A 191 -23.58 -12.41 18.75
C GLU A 191 -23.78 -10.99 18.16
N PRO A 192 -22.87 -10.52 17.29
CA PRO A 192 -22.92 -9.16 16.80
C PRO A 192 -24.12 -9.04 15.86
N PRO A 193 -24.77 -7.87 15.81
CA PRO A 193 -25.89 -7.66 14.89
C PRO A 193 -25.47 -7.98 13.44
N PRO A 194 -26.32 -8.66 12.65
CA PRO A 194 -25.99 -9.07 11.28
C PRO A 194 -25.67 -7.87 10.37
N GLU A 195 -26.13 -6.68 10.72
CA GLU A 195 -25.83 -5.42 10.03
C GLU A 195 -24.33 -5.12 10.02
N ILE A 196 -23.60 -5.46 11.09
CA ILE A 196 -22.13 -5.26 11.14
C ILE A 196 -21.45 -6.13 10.09
N ALA A 197 -21.82 -7.41 10.00
CA ALA A 197 -21.25 -8.33 9.02
C ALA A 197 -21.61 -7.91 7.58
N ALA A 198 -22.86 -7.48 7.35
CA ALA A 198 -23.29 -6.98 6.05
C ALA A 198 -22.51 -5.72 5.63
N GLU A 199 -22.27 -4.80 6.56
CA GLU A 199 -21.50 -3.59 6.29
C GLU A 199 -20.03 -3.88 6.03
N LEU A 200 -19.42 -4.82 6.77
CA LEU A 200 -18.06 -5.30 6.50
C LEU A 200 -17.94 -5.86 5.08
N LEU A 201 -18.86 -6.74 4.67
CA LEU A 201 -18.85 -7.35 3.34
C LEU A 201 -19.07 -6.34 2.20
N LYS A 202 -19.83 -5.28 2.46
CA LYS A 202 -19.99 -4.17 1.52
C LYS A 202 -18.71 -3.34 1.39
N LEU A 203 -18.08 -3.03 2.53
CA LEU A 203 -16.94 -2.13 2.60
C LEU A 203 -15.63 -2.78 2.14
N GLY A 204 -15.44 -4.08 2.38
CA GLY A 204 -14.22 -4.81 2.03
C GLY A 204 -13.69 -4.56 0.62
N PRO A 205 -14.51 -4.77 -0.43
CA PRO A 205 -14.08 -4.53 -1.81
C PRO A 205 -13.70 -3.08 -2.10
N GLU A 206 -14.31 -2.10 -1.41
CA GLU A 206 -13.97 -0.68 -1.56
C GLU A 206 -12.57 -0.36 -1.02
N VAL A 207 -12.05 -1.19 -0.11
CA VAL A 207 -10.75 -1.01 0.55
C VAL A 207 -9.74 -2.12 0.24
N GLY A 208 -9.95 -2.85 -0.87
CA GLY A 208 -9.00 -3.86 -1.34
C GLY A 208 -8.94 -5.14 -0.50
N VAL A 209 -10.00 -5.44 0.27
CA VAL A 209 -10.13 -6.70 1.02
C VAL A 209 -11.20 -7.57 0.39
N GLU A 210 -10.81 -8.76 -0.05
CA GLU A 210 -11.72 -9.72 -0.67
C GLU A 210 -12.80 -10.20 0.31
N SER A 211 -14.01 -10.44 -0.20
CA SER A 211 -15.12 -10.92 0.65
C SER A 211 -14.80 -12.25 1.34
N TRP A 212 -14.03 -13.11 0.69
CA TRP A 212 -13.56 -14.36 1.29
C TRP A 212 -12.66 -14.13 2.51
N ASP A 213 -11.71 -13.18 2.41
CA ASP A 213 -10.79 -12.86 3.51
C ASP A 213 -11.54 -12.25 4.70
N LEU A 214 -12.57 -11.44 4.43
CA LEU A 214 -13.47 -10.93 5.46
C LEU A 214 -14.28 -12.04 6.14
N CYS A 215 -14.92 -12.93 5.37
CA CYS A 215 -15.67 -14.05 5.93
C CYS A 215 -14.78 -14.92 6.83
N ARG A 216 -13.59 -15.28 6.34
CA ARG A 216 -12.59 -16.03 7.10
C ARG A 216 -12.19 -15.30 8.38
N THR A 217 -11.92 -14.00 8.28
CA THR A 217 -11.54 -13.17 9.43
C THR A 217 -12.64 -13.14 10.48
N MET A 218 -13.89 -12.85 10.07
CA MET A 218 -15.04 -12.83 10.97
C MET A 218 -15.27 -14.19 11.63
N GLN A 219 -15.09 -15.29 10.90
CA GLN A 219 -15.18 -16.63 11.49
C GLN A 219 -14.14 -16.83 12.61
N VAL A 220 -12.85 -16.55 12.33
CA VAL A 220 -11.78 -16.72 13.33
C VAL A 220 -11.97 -15.78 14.53
N LEU A 221 -12.41 -14.55 14.30
CA LEU A 221 -12.75 -13.63 15.38
C LEU A 221 -13.95 -14.14 16.19
N GLY A 222 -14.97 -14.71 15.53
CA GLY A 222 -16.11 -15.33 16.17
C GLY A 222 -15.71 -16.50 17.09
N GLU A 223 -14.86 -17.40 16.60
CA GLU A 223 -14.28 -18.51 17.38
C GLU A 223 -13.43 -18.00 18.56
N GLY A 224 -12.62 -16.96 18.35
CA GLY A 224 -11.82 -16.36 19.42
C GLY A 224 -12.68 -15.79 20.56
N ARG A 225 -13.85 -15.22 20.25
CA ARG A 225 -14.80 -14.73 21.26
C ARG A 225 -15.40 -15.87 22.09
N THR A 226 -15.72 -17.00 21.47
CA THR A 226 -16.36 -18.13 22.17
C THR A 226 -15.37 -18.91 23.03
N GLU A 227 -14.10 -18.97 22.63
CA GLU A 227 -13.05 -19.60 23.43
C GLU A 227 -12.66 -18.78 24.67
N GLY A 228 -12.65 -17.45 24.55
CA GLY A 228 -12.46 -16.53 25.68
C GLY A 228 -11.05 -16.45 26.26
N TRP A 229 -10.03 -16.92 25.53
CA TRP A 229 -8.62 -16.81 25.94
C TRP A 229 -7.71 -16.50 24.76
N GLY A 230 -6.63 -15.75 25.04
CA GLY A 230 -5.65 -15.33 24.04
C GLY A 230 -6.08 -14.10 23.24
N SER A 231 -5.26 -13.06 23.24
CA SER A 231 -5.49 -11.87 22.43
C SER A 231 -5.17 -12.15 20.95
N THR A 232 -6.03 -11.70 20.05
CA THR A 232 -5.83 -11.80 18.59
C THR A 232 -5.09 -10.57 18.09
N CYS A 233 -4.01 -10.77 17.35
CA CYS A 233 -3.32 -9.73 16.61
C CYS A 233 -3.73 -9.82 15.14
N LEU A 234 -4.72 -9.01 14.76
CA LEU A 234 -5.14 -8.88 13.37
C LEU A 234 -4.12 -8.01 12.64
N LEU A 235 -3.57 -8.53 11.54
CA LEU A 235 -2.55 -7.92 10.72
C LEU A 235 -3.11 -7.63 9.33
N ALA A 236 -2.84 -6.45 8.81
CA ALA A 236 -3.06 -6.17 7.41
C ALA A 236 -1.94 -5.26 6.90
N GLY A 237 -1.85 -5.12 5.60
CA GLY A 237 -0.99 -4.11 5.01
C GLY A 237 -1.49 -3.74 3.63
N GLY A 238 -0.80 -2.79 3.02
CA GLY A 238 -1.21 -2.18 1.78
C GLY A 238 -0.84 -0.71 1.76
N GLU A 239 -1.59 0.09 1.03
CA GLU A 239 -1.27 1.49 0.78
C GLU A 239 -2.53 2.37 0.70
N PRO A 240 -3.11 2.75 1.85
CA PRO A 240 -4.24 3.68 1.88
C PRO A 240 -3.89 5.05 1.29
N THR A 241 -4.91 5.84 1.03
CA THR A 241 -4.77 7.21 0.52
C THR A 241 -5.51 8.18 1.42
N VAL A 242 -4.99 9.40 1.51
CA VAL A 242 -5.62 10.51 2.22
C VAL A 242 -5.90 11.64 1.23
N GLU A 243 -7.12 12.18 1.28
CA GLU A 243 -7.48 13.37 0.53
C GLU A 243 -6.92 14.61 1.23
N LEU A 244 -6.07 15.37 0.52
CA LEU A 244 -5.46 16.58 1.04
C LEU A 244 -6.36 17.80 0.81
N THR A 245 -7.00 18.29 1.87
CA THR A 245 -7.86 19.48 1.88
C THR A 245 -7.25 20.65 2.66
N GLY A 246 -6.35 20.36 3.60
CA GLY A 246 -5.74 21.33 4.50
C GLY A 246 -4.28 21.67 4.17
N LYS A 247 -3.62 22.35 5.12
CA LYS A 247 -2.20 22.74 5.06
C LYS A 247 -1.39 22.20 6.23
N GLY A 248 -1.97 21.29 6.99
CA GLY A 248 -1.35 20.63 8.12
C GLY A 248 -0.21 19.71 7.72
N GLN A 249 0.41 19.11 8.74
CA GLN A 249 1.46 18.13 8.58
C GLN A 249 0.97 16.78 9.10
N GLY A 250 1.23 15.72 8.32
CA GLY A 250 0.78 14.38 8.65
C GLY A 250 0.95 13.44 7.48
N GLY A 251 0.49 12.20 7.65
CA GLY A 251 0.44 11.20 6.61
C GLY A 251 -0.75 10.27 6.78
N ARG A 252 -0.87 9.32 5.85
CA ARG A 252 -2.00 8.40 5.77
C ARG A 252 -2.06 7.46 6.97
N ASN A 253 -0.92 7.02 7.51
CA ASN A 253 -0.90 6.10 8.64
C ASN A 253 -1.31 6.80 9.94
N GLN A 254 -0.82 8.02 10.17
CA GLN A 254 -1.24 8.86 11.28
C GLN A 254 -2.72 9.24 11.17
N GLU A 255 -3.19 9.68 10.00
CA GLU A 255 -4.60 10.02 9.83
C GLU A 255 -5.51 8.78 9.99
N LEU A 256 -5.08 7.61 9.48
CA LEU A 256 -5.80 6.35 9.69
C LEU A 256 -5.88 6.00 11.18
N ALA A 257 -4.78 6.08 11.92
CA ALA A 257 -4.78 5.85 13.36
C ALA A 257 -5.71 6.83 14.09
N LEU A 258 -5.70 8.11 13.75
CA LEU A 258 -6.61 9.10 14.33
C LEU A 258 -8.08 8.73 14.09
N ARG A 259 -8.43 8.38 12.85
CA ARG A 259 -9.80 7.99 12.48
C ARG A 259 -10.23 6.68 13.11
N VAL A 260 -9.35 5.68 13.21
CA VAL A 260 -9.65 4.43 13.91
C VAL A 260 -9.88 4.68 15.39
N GLY A 261 -9.12 5.57 16.04
CA GLY A 261 -9.39 5.94 17.44
C GLY A 261 -10.79 6.52 17.66
N LEU A 262 -11.30 7.29 16.69
CA LEU A 262 -12.69 7.77 16.71
C LEU A 262 -13.70 6.63 16.56
N GLU A 263 -13.41 5.64 15.71
CA GLU A 263 -14.25 4.45 15.56
C GLU A 263 -14.25 3.57 16.83
N LEU A 264 -13.14 3.50 17.54
CA LEU A 264 -13.01 2.74 18.79
C LEU A 264 -13.61 3.46 20.01
N ARG A 265 -14.09 4.70 19.85
CA ARG A 265 -14.63 5.49 20.96
C ARG A 265 -15.75 4.75 21.70
N GLY A 266 -15.67 4.78 23.03
CA GLY A 266 -16.64 4.14 23.92
C GLY A 266 -16.43 2.63 24.09
N MET A 267 -15.46 2.03 23.40
CA MET A 267 -14.99 0.69 23.73
C MET A 267 -14.14 0.71 25.00
N GLN A 268 -13.87 -0.46 25.58
CA GLN A 268 -13.00 -0.56 26.75
C GLN A 268 -11.60 -0.03 26.42
N LEU A 269 -10.87 0.39 27.45
CA LEU A 269 -9.48 0.81 27.31
C LEU A 269 -8.53 -0.38 27.48
N PRO A 270 -7.30 -0.33 26.94
CA PRO A 270 -6.29 -1.35 27.18
C PRO A 270 -6.03 -1.54 28.68
N PRO A 271 -5.73 -2.77 29.15
CA PRO A 271 -5.47 -3.98 28.35
C PRO A 271 -6.72 -4.77 27.97
N THR A 272 -7.92 -4.34 28.36
CA THR A 272 -9.18 -5.06 28.10
C THR A 272 -9.95 -4.54 26.88
N GLY A 273 -9.41 -3.53 26.21
CA GLY A 273 -9.91 -2.96 24.96
C GLY A 273 -8.97 -3.12 23.77
N PRO A 274 -9.47 -2.89 22.54
CA PRO A 274 -8.67 -2.98 21.34
C PRO A 274 -7.64 -1.84 21.23
N VAL A 275 -6.50 -2.16 20.62
CA VAL A 275 -5.42 -1.20 20.29
C VAL A 275 -5.13 -1.31 18.81
N PHE A 276 -5.03 -0.18 18.13
CA PHE A 276 -4.71 -0.12 16.70
C PHE A 276 -3.39 0.62 16.48
N LEU A 277 -2.57 0.10 15.58
CA LEU A 277 -1.34 0.73 15.10
C LEU A 277 -1.35 0.69 13.57
N SER A 278 -0.91 1.79 12.96
CA SER A 278 -0.68 1.88 11.52
C SER A 278 0.67 2.55 11.32
N GLY A 279 1.51 1.99 10.43
CA GLY A 279 2.86 2.51 10.19
C GLY A 279 3.45 2.12 8.84
N GLY A 280 4.15 3.08 8.23
CA GLY A 280 4.96 2.91 7.02
C GLY A 280 6.22 2.10 7.30
N THR A 281 6.50 1.11 6.46
CA THR A 281 7.67 0.24 6.64
C THR A 281 8.99 0.92 6.33
N ASP A 282 8.97 2.10 5.70
CA ASP A 282 10.11 2.99 5.46
C ASP A 282 10.53 3.83 6.67
N GLY A 283 9.71 3.83 7.71
CA GLY A 283 9.97 4.58 8.94
C GLY A 283 9.47 6.01 8.89
N GLN A 284 8.69 6.39 7.87
CA GLN A 284 8.17 7.74 7.68
C GLN A 284 6.72 7.69 7.17
N ASP A 285 5.92 8.70 7.50
CA ASP A 285 4.54 8.85 7.05
C ASP A 285 4.27 10.32 6.73
N GLY A 286 4.10 10.60 5.44
CA GLY A 286 4.08 11.96 4.92
C GLY A 286 5.42 12.68 5.17
N PRO A 287 5.43 14.03 5.18
CA PRO A 287 6.64 14.80 5.41
C PRO A 287 6.94 14.93 6.93
N THR A 288 7.01 13.82 7.66
CA THR A 288 7.21 13.79 9.14
C THR A 288 8.40 12.92 9.55
N ASP A 289 8.80 12.89 10.82
CA ASP A 289 9.78 11.92 11.33
C ASP A 289 9.15 10.65 11.89
N ALA A 290 7.81 10.58 11.91
CA ALA A 290 7.06 9.44 12.40
C ALA A 290 6.69 8.50 11.25
N ALA A 291 6.72 7.19 11.49
CA ALA A 291 6.22 6.18 10.57
C ALA A 291 4.70 6.06 10.60
N GLY A 292 4.04 6.59 11.63
CA GLY A 292 2.63 6.35 11.90
C GLY A 292 2.26 6.65 13.34
N ALA A 293 1.20 6.02 13.84
CA ALA A 293 0.74 6.21 15.22
C ALA A 293 -0.01 4.98 15.78
N ILE A 294 -0.14 4.97 17.11
CA ILE A 294 -0.91 4.00 17.89
C ILE A 294 -2.13 4.69 18.53
N THR A 295 -3.25 3.98 18.58
CA THR A 295 -4.51 4.46 19.13
C THR A 295 -5.30 3.38 19.86
N ASP A 296 -6.28 3.81 20.64
CA ASP A 296 -7.24 2.98 21.35
C ASP A 296 -8.57 3.75 21.49
N GLY A 297 -9.54 3.16 22.18
CA GLY A 297 -10.85 3.77 22.43
C GLY A 297 -10.85 5.01 23.35
N GLY A 298 -9.70 5.38 23.94
CA GLY A 298 -9.56 6.53 24.84
C GLY A 298 -9.00 7.78 24.16
N LEU A 299 -8.62 7.69 22.88
CA LEU A 299 -7.99 8.77 22.12
C LEU A 299 -8.80 10.08 22.20
N TYR A 300 -10.11 9.99 22.02
CA TYR A 300 -10.98 11.17 21.93
C TYR A 300 -11.11 11.88 23.27
N GLU A 301 -11.37 11.13 24.35
CA GLU A 301 -11.49 11.66 25.71
C GLU A 301 -10.16 12.26 26.19
N GLU A 302 -9.03 11.63 25.84
CA GLU A 302 -7.70 12.15 26.12
C GLU A 302 -7.43 13.47 25.37
N ALA A 303 -7.76 13.53 24.08
CA ALA A 303 -7.63 14.75 23.28
C ALA A 303 -8.47 15.90 23.86
N GLN A 304 -9.71 15.62 24.27
CA GLN A 304 -10.57 16.61 24.93
C GLN A 304 -9.96 17.11 26.24
N ALA A 305 -9.41 16.22 27.07
CA ALA A 305 -8.76 16.60 28.33
C ALA A 305 -7.53 17.52 28.11
N GLN A 306 -6.89 17.43 26.94
CA GLN A 306 -5.76 18.26 26.53
C GLN A 306 -6.17 19.45 25.63
N ALA A 307 -7.48 19.73 25.53
CA ALA A 307 -8.05 20.80 24.70
C ALA A 307 -7.66 20.74 23.21
N LEU A 308 -7.50 19.53 22.67
CA LEU A 308 -7.23 19.28 21.26
C LEU A 308 -8.53 19.03 20.50
N ASP A 309 -8.79 19.84 19.46
CA ASP A 309 -9.94 19.66 18.57
C ASP A 309 -9.61 18.68 17.44
N VAL A 310 -9.97 17.41 17.66
CA VAL A 310 -9.72 16.31 16.72
C VAL A 310 -10.27 16.61 15.32
N ASN A 311 -11.46 17.23 15.22
CA ASN A 311 -12.10 17.48 13.93
C ASN A 311 -11.35 18.56 13.14
N ASN A 312 -10.85 19.59 13.83
CA ASN A 312 -10.02 20.62 13.20
C ASN A 312 -8.71 20.03 12.66
N PHE A 313 -8.02 19.19 13.45
CA PHE A 313 -6.80 18.52 12.99
C PHE A 313 -7.05 17.62 11.78
N LEU A 314 -8.15 16.85 11.76
CA LEU A 314 -8.52 16.04 10.59
C LEU A 314 -8.84 16.88 9.35
N THR A 315 -9.64 17.94 9.52
CA THR A 315 -10.04 18.82 8.40
C THR A 315 -8.82 19.54 7.79
N ASN A 316 -7.82 19.86 8.62
CA ASN A 316 -6.59 20.49 8.20
C ASN A 316 -5.49 19.49 7.75
N ASN A 317 -5.75 18.18 7.74
CA ASN A 317 -4.74 17.12 7.50
C ASN A 317 -3.49 17.28 8.38
N ASP A 318 -3.69 17.55 9.68
CA ASP A 318 -2.64 17.91 10.63
C ASP A 318 -2.45 16.84 11.73
N SER A 319 -2.49 15.56 11.33
CA SER A 319 -2.41 14.42 12.23
C SER A 319 -1.08 14.33 12.99
N TYR A 320 0.03 14.79 12.41
CA TYR A 320 1.33 14.82 13.09
C TYR A 320 1.34 15.77 14.27
N THR A 321 0.87 17.01 14.06
CA THR A 321 0.78 18.01 15.13
C THR A 321 -0.17 17.54 16.23
N PHE A 322 -1.29 16.90 15.86
CA PHE A 322 -2.21 16.30 16.81
C PHE A 322 -1.50 15.28 17.71
N PHE A 323 -0.86 14.26 17.14
CA PHE A 323 -0.20 13.20 17.92
C PHE A 323 1.05 13.71 18.65
N SER A 324 1.76 14.69 18.11
CA SER A 324 2.90 15.34 18.79
C SER A 324 2.47 16.04 20.08
N ARG A 325 1.26 16.62 20.10
CA ARG A 325 0.70 17.25 21.30
C ARG A 325 0.08 16.23 22.24
N LEU A 326 -0.69 15.29 21.70
CA LEU A 326 -1.40 14.28 22.46
C LEU A 326 -0.42 13.39 23.24
N SER A 327 -0.52 13.38 24.56
CA SER A 327 0.39 12.63 25.44
C SER A 327 1.87 12.93 25.15
N ALA A 328 2.18 14.16 24.75
CA ALA A 328 3.54 14.59 24.41
C ALA A 328 4.24 13.68 23.39
N GLY A 329 3.52 13.20 22.37
CA GLY A 329 4.10 12.41 21.28
C GLY A 329 4.22 10.92 21.58
N GLN A 330 3.81 10.42 22.75
CA GLN A 330 3.93 9.00 23.11
C GLN A 330 3.12 8.05 22.20
N ARG A 331 2.13 8.58 21.49
CA ARG A 331 1.33 7.83 20.52
C ARG A 331 1.91 7.83 19.10
N LEU A 332 3.01 8.55 18.84
CA LEU A 332 3.72 8.50 17.56
C LEU A 332 4.59 7.24 17.48
N LEU A 333 4.62 6.63 16.30
CA LEU A 333 5.55 5.56 15.99
C LEU A 333 6.79 6.16 15.32
N VAL A 334 7.91 6.26 16.05
CA VAL A 334 9.15 6.95 15.59
C VAL A 334 10.35 5.97 15.58
N PRO A 335 10.40 5.00 14.65
CA PRO A 335 11.48 4.02 14.57
C PRO A 335 12.75 4.59 13.91
N GLY A 336 12.66 5.77 13.26
CA GLY A 336 13.66 6.27 12.32
C GLY A 336 13.58 5.56 10.97
N LEU A 337 14.38 6.03 10.00
CA LEU A 337 14.41 5.45 8.65
C LEU A 337 14.89 4.00 8.68
N THR A 338 14.11 3.10 8.09
CA THR A 338 14.39 1.65 8.06
C THR A 338 15.22 1.23 6.84
N CYS A 339 15.39 2.13 5.87
CA CYS A 339 16.06 1.89 4.59
C CYS A 339 15.41 0.79 3.71
N THR A 340 14.13 0.48 3.93
CA THR A 340 13.33 -0.44 3.09
C THR A 340 11.93 0.13 2.90
N ASN A 341 11.22 -0.22 1.83
CA ASN A 341 9.82 0.14 1.67
C ASN A 341 9.06 -1.03 1.05
N VAL A 342 8.09 -1.57 1.79
CA VAL A 342 7.14 -2.59 1.36
C VAL A 342 5.71 -2.17 1.74
N MET A 343 5.42 -0.87 1.60
CA MET A 343 4.16 -0.19 1.93
C MET A 343 3.87 -0.14 3.44
N ASP A 344 2.60 -0.07 3.83
CA ASP A 344 2.18 0.11 5.22
C ASP A 344 1.81 -1.21 5.89
N VAL A 345 1.97 -1.27 7.21
CA VAL A 345 1.50 -2.36 8.07
C VAL A 345 0.54 -1.81 9.12
N HIS A 346 -0.60 -2.48 9.25
CA HIS A 346 -1.63 -2.20 10.24
C HIS A 346 -1.75 -3.38 11.21
N MET A 347 -1.91 -3.06 12.49
CA MET A 347 -2.09 -4.03 13.56
C MET A 347 -3.30 -3.63 14.40
N LEU A 348 -4.30 -4.50 14.51
CA LEU A 348 -5.40 -4.36 15.46
C LEU A 348 -5.27 -5.48 16.50
N LEU A 349 -4.84 -5.12 17.70
CA LEU A 349 -4.79 -6.02 18.84
C LEU A 349 -6.18 -6.06 19.49
N ILE A 350 -6.74 -7.26 19.57
CA ILE A 350 -8.06 -7.54 20.14
C ILE A 350 -7.84 -8.37 21.40
N PRO A 351 -8.26 -7.88 22.57
CA PRO A 351 -8.12 -8.62 23.82
C PRO A 351 -9.08 -9.82 23.87
N PRO A 352 -8.81 -10.84 24.69
CA PRO A 352 -9.77 -11.90 24.93
C PRO A 352 -11.01 -11.33 25.62
N ILE A 353 -12.19 -11.90 25.32
CA ILE A 353 -13.40 -11.65 26.07
C ILE A 353 -13.46 -12.67 27.21
N PRO A 354 -13.37 -12.26 28.49
CA PRO A 354 -13.47 -13.20 29.60
C PRO A 354 -14.83 -13.90 29.57
N ILE A 355 -14.83 -15.23 29.61
CA ILE A 355 -16.06 -16.00 29.83
C ILE A 355 -16.43 -15.84 31.30
N ASN A 356 -17.59 -15.23 31.57
CA ASN A 356 -18.17 -15.27 32.91
C ASN A 356 -18.63 -16.70 33.19
N ILE A 357 -17.81 -17.46 33.92
CA ILE A 357 -18.23 -18.73 34.52
C ILE A 357 -19.04 -18.33 35.76
N GLY A 358 -20.36 -18.20 35.58
CA GLY A 358 -21.31 -17.92 36.66
C GLY A 358 -21.51 -19.09 37.60
#